data_AF-A0A2E5KNK5-F1
#
_entry.id   AF-A0A2E5KNK5-F1
#
_cell.length_a   1.000
_cell.length_b   1.000
_cell.length_c   1.000
_cell.angle_alpha   90.00
_cell.angle_beta   90.00
_cell.angle_gamma   90.00
#
_symmetry.space_group_name_H-M   'P 1'
#
loop_
_entity.id
_entity.type
_entity.pdbx_description
1 polymer ?
#
loop_
_entity_poly.entity_id
_entity_poly.type
_entity_poly.pdbx_seq_one_letter_code
_entity_poly.pdbx_strand_id
1 'polypeptide(L)'
;MKLNGIADSVILIGDVAFVFDWKFGRGFVVPAGGVNDSACNLQMLCYALGVLQKIKKAKKAIVHLVSPRRDEVSRAEYTRADMGAMRDRINAVIARGLDPDAEPMVNDACKYCDQLTTCPAHYQTALAIAGTNGLTIPASANPETMTAEVIDEGAYQVAVMMEQWARAVKKKAKSFSDDGHQFKTLKVRERSNPARFKDNADALRQLLTVSDIDLVAAGITFHPKKLMAAVEATGDESLIKDFEVLLGTLMEPASKTAYLAAVKARTHQHK
;
A
#
# COMPACT_ATOMS: atom_id res chain seq x y z
N MET A 1 21.95 -26.75 -8.09
CA MET A 1 21.31 -25.51 -7.59
C MET A 1 22.01 -25.04 -6.34
N LYS A 2 22.40 -23.77 -6.28
CA LYS A 2 22.95 -23.11 -5.10
C LYS A 2 21.86 -22.18 -4.54
N LEU A 3 21.45 -22.39 -3.29
CA LEU A 3 20.53 -21.50 -2.60
C LEU A 3 21.33 -20.52 -1.74
N ASN A 4 20.98 -19.24 -1.83
CA ASN A 4 21.48 -18.20 -0.94
C ASN A 4 20.30 -17.66 -0.14
N GLY A 5 20.42 -17.61 1.17
CA GLY A 5 19.37 -17.16 2.06
C GLY A 5 19.83 -17.25 3.52
N ILE A 6 19.12 -16.53 4.38
CA ILE A 6 19.38 -16.48 5.81
C ILE A 6 18.08 -16.88 6.51
N ALA A 7 18.14 -17.94 7.31
CA ALA A 7 17.08 -18.26 8.26
C ALA A 7 17.36 -17.51 9.57
N ASP A 8 16.31 -17.15 10.31
CA ASP A 8 16.47 -16.40 11.57
C ASP A 8 17.23 -17.22 12.62
N SER A 9 16.97 -18.53 12.67
CA SER A 9 17.72 -19.44 13.51
C SER A 9 17.75 -20.86 12.95
N VAL A 10 18.87 -21.56 13.17
CA VAL A 10 19.04 -22.99 12.89
C VAL A 10 19.70 -23.65 14.09
N ILE A 11 19.04 -24.65 14.66
CA ILE A 11 19.52 -25.42 15.82
C ILE A 11 19.68 -26.88 15.38
N LEU A 12 20.87 -27.45 15.57
CA LEU A 12 21.12 -28.86 15.27
C LEU A 12 21.11 -29.68 16.57
N ILE A 13 20.21 -30.66 16.66
CA ILE A 13 20.17 -31.62 17.78
C ILE A 13 20.31 -33.02 17.18
N GLY A 14 21.43 -33.68 17.47
CA GLY A 14 21.74 -34.99 16.88
C GLY A 14 21.89 -34.90 15.35
N ASP A 15 20.97 -35.53 14.63
CA ASP A 15 20.86 -35.51 13.16
C ASP A 15 19.60 -34.77 12.66
N VAL A 16 18.94 -34.01 13.54
CA VAL A 16 17.75 -33.20 13.21
C VAL A 16 18.11 -31.72 13.30
N ALA A 17 17.90 -30.99 12.21
CA ALA A 17 18.01 -29.55 12.17
C ALA A 17 16.64 -28.89 12.35
N PHE A 18 16.50 -28.04 13.35
CA PHE A 18 15.33 -27.22 13.60
C PHE A 18 15.60 -25.84 13.02
N VAL A 19 14.76 -25.39 12.09
CA VAL A 19 14.87 -24.09 11.43
C VAL A 19 13.71 -23.23 11.88
N PHE A 20 13.98 -21.98 12.25
CA PHE A 20 12.98 -21.03 12.71
C PHE A 20 12.99 -19.78 11.83
N ASP A 21 11.80 -19.31 11.47
CA ASP A 21 11.54 -18.03 10.81
C ASP A 21 10.39 -17.34 11.55
N TRP A 22 10.66 -16.12 12.02
CA TRP A 22 9.76 -15.32 12.83
C TRP A 22 9.02 -14.31 11.95
N LYS A 23 7.68 -14.38 11.93
CA LYS A 23 6.83 -13.44 11.21
C LYS A 23 6.00 -12.60 12.17
N PHE A 24 6.21 -11.29 12.14
CA PHE A 24 5.46 -10.33 12.96
C PHE A 24 4.30 -9.67 12.21
N GLY A 25 3.96 -10.16 11.02
CA GLY A 25 2.79 -9.71 10.27
C GLY A 25 1.47 -10.12 10.94
N ARG A 26 0.43 -9.30 10.78
CA ARG A 26 -0.96 -9.68 11.17
C ARG A 26 -1.75 -10.31 10.00
N GLY A 27 -1.20 -10.24 8.78
CA GLY A 27 -1.81 -10.80 7.58
C GLY A 27 -1.86 -12.34 7.61
N PHE A 28 -2.56 -12.92 6.65
CA PHE A 28 -2.51 -14.37 6.42
C PHE A 28 -1.09 -14.78 6.05
N VAL A 29 -0.65 -15.93 6.54
CA VAL A 29 0.66 -16.51 6.26
C VAL A 29 0.44 -17.90 5.68
N VAL A 30 1.06 -18.19 4.53
CA VAL A 30 1.03 -19.52 3.93
C VAL A 30 1.75 -20.50 4.87
N PRO A 31 1.12 -21.59 5.31
CA PRO A 31 1.71 -22.54 6.25
C PRO A 31 2.88 -23.29 5.63
N ALA A 32 3.78 -23.82 6.46
CA ALA A 32 5.03 -24.45 6.00
C ALA A 32 4.78 -25.56 4.95
N GLY A 33 3.86 -26.49 5.22
CA GLY A 33 3.37 -27.52 4.28
C GLY A 33 4.43 -28.53 3.80
N GLY A 34 4.02 -29.77 3.50
CA GLY A 34 4.89 -30.79 2.90
C GLY A 34 5.31 -30.44 1.46
N VAL A 35 6.32 -31.15 0.92
CA VAL A 35 6.83 -30.91 -0.44
C VAL A 35 5.76 -31.10 -1.53
N ASN A 36 4.80 -31.98 -1.28
CA ASN A 36 3.69 -32.30 -2.19
C ASN A 36 2.44 -31.44 -1.96
N ASP A 37 2.42 -30.58 -0.94
CA ASP A 37 1.25 -29.76 -0.67
C ASP A 37 1.17 -28.66 -1.73
N SER A 38 0.00 -28.51 -2.35
CA SER A 38 -0.26 -27.46 -3.34
C SER A 38 -0.07 -26.06 -2.75
N ALA A 39 -0.33 -25.90 -1.44
CA ALA A 39 -0.21 -24.65 -0.69
C ALA A 39 1.02 -24.60 0.24
N CYS A 40 2.13 -25.28 -0.08
CA CYS A 40 3.34 -25.21 0.73
C CYS A 40 4.05 -23.85 0.64
N ASN A 41 4.66 -23.43 1.75
CA ASN A 41 5.43 -22.19 1.79
C ASN A 41 6.81 -22.39 1.16
N LEU A 42 7.03 -21.79 -0.01
CA LEU A 42 8.29 -21.92 -0.76
C LEU A 42 9.52 -21.40 0.00
N GLN A 43 9.36 -20.40 0.89
CA GLN A 43 10.46 -19.93 1.73
C GLN A 43 10.93 -21.05 2.67
N MET A 44 9.98 -21.74 3.31
CA MET A 44 10.27 -22.84 4.23
C MET A 44 10.90 -24.03 3.52
N LEU A 45 10.40 -24.36 2.31
CA LEU A 45 10.98 -25.38 1.43
C LEU A 45 12.45 -25.08 1.09
N CYS A 46 12.76 -23.83 0.73
CA CYS A 46 14.11 -23.38 0.43
C CYS A 46 15.04 -23.49 1.64
N TYR A 47 14.57 -23.12 2.84
CA TYR A 47 15.37 -23.26 4.06
C TYR A 47 15.67 -24.71 4.40
N ALA A 48 14.67 -25.59 4.33
CA ALA A 48 14.86 -27.02 4.57
C ALA A 48 15.91 -27.62 3.63
N LEU A 49 15.80 -27.33 2.32
CA LEU A 49 16.76 -27.79 1.32
C LEU A 49 18.16 -27.21 1.59
N GLY A 50 18.26 -25.91 1.85
CA GLY A 50 19.54 -25.23 2.13
C GLY A 50 20.25 -25.81 3.36
N VAL A 51 19.51 -26.07 4.43
CA VAL A 51 20.05 -26.66 5.67
C VAL A 51 20.51 -28.10 5.44
N LEU A 52 19.72 -28.94 4.77
CA LEU A 52 20.12 -30.33 4.45
C LEU A 52 21.32 -30.40 3.50
N GLN A 53 21.49 -29.40 2.63
CA GLN A 53 22.66 -29.26 1.77
C GLN A 53 23.91 -28.83 2.55
N LYS A 54 23.78 -27.85 3.46
CA LYS A 54 24.89 -27.25 4.20
C LYS A 54 25.36 -28.14 5.37
N ILE A 55 24.42 -28.71 6.13
CA ILE A 55 24.68 -29.54 7.30
C ILE A 55 24.56 -31.02 6.92
N LYS A 56 25.68 -31.62 6.47
CA LYS A 56 25.70 -33.02 5.97
C LYS A 56 25.25 -34.05 7.01
N LYS A 57 25.50 -33.79 8.30
CA LYS A 57 25.06 -34.65 9.41
C LYS A 57 23.54 -34.67 9.59
N ALA A 58 22.84 -33.59 9.23
CA ALA A 58 21.39 -33.54 9.39
C ALA A 58 20.72 -34.49 8.39
N LYS A 59 19.94 -35.45 8.87
CA LYS A 59 19.10 -36.34 8.04
C LYS A 59 17.71 -35.76 7.82
N LYS A 60 17.28 -34.88 8.72
CA LYS A 60 15.96 -34.25 8.73
C LYS A 60 16.07 -32.77 9.05
N ALA A 61 15.23 -31.97 8.42
CA ALA A 61 15.00 -30.56 8.73
C ALA A 61 13.53 -30.37 9.13
N ILE A 62 13.31 -29.78 10.30
CA ILE A 62 12.00 -29.37 10.79
C ILE A 62 11.95 -27.84 10.75
N VAL A 63 11.12 -27.30 9.87
CA VAL A 63 10.95 -25.85 9.72
C VAL A 63 9.80 -25.37 10.59
N HIS A 64 9.97 -24.21 11.22
CA HIS A 64 9.01 -23.57 12.11
C HIS A 64 8.79 -22.15 11.62
N LEU A 65 7.56 -21.86 11.23
CA LEU A 65 7.10 -20.53 10.91
C LEU A 65 6.32 -20.00 12.11
N VAL A 66 6.97 -19.15 12.89
CA VAL A 66 6.45 -18.67 14.17
C VAL A 66 5.85 -17.29 13.97
N SER A 67 4.55 -17.13 14.24
CA SER A 67 3.81 -15.89 14.05
C SER A 67 3.23 -15.36 15.36
N PRO A 68 4.03 -14.69 16.23
CA PRO A 68 3.61 -14.33 17.59
C PRO A 68 2.37 -13.45 17.64
N ARG A 69 2.23 -12.50 16.69
CA ARG A 69 1.07 -11.59 16.66
C ARG A 69 -0.25 -12.27 16.25
N ARG A 70 -0.18 -13.53 15.83
CA ARG A 70 -1.32 -14.36 15.43
C ARG A 70 -1.51 -15.54 16.37
N ASP A 71 -0.62 -15.72 17.34
CA ASP A 71 -0.56 -16.91 18.21
C ASP A 71 -0.53 -18.23 17.41
N GLU A 72 0.24 -18.24 16.32
CA GLU A 72 0.30 -19.37 15.37
C GLU A 72 1.73 -19.87 15.21
N VAL A 73 1.90 -21.20 15.23
CA VAL A 73 3.15 -21.87 14.86
C VAL A 73 2.84 -22.92 13.79
N SER A 74 3.38 -22.75 12.59
CA SER A 74 3.26 -23.72 11.51
C SER A 74 4.56 -24.51 11.36
N ARG A 75 4.45 -25.84 11.20
CA ARG A 75 5.58 -26.76 11.11
C ARG A 75 5.48 -27.63 9.87
N ALA A 76 6.63 -27.93 9.27
CA ALA A 76 6.76 -29.00 8.28
C ALA A 76 8.08 -29.75 8.49
N GLU A 77 8.11 -31.00 8.05
CA GLU A 77 9.30 -31.85 8.10
C GLU A 77 9.73 -32.24 6.70
N TYR A 78 11.05 -32.22 6.48
CA TYR A 78 11.66 -32.67 5.24
C TYR A 78 12.89 -33.52 5.55
N THR A 79 13.08 -34.55 4.77
CA THR A 79 14.18 -35.51 4.89
C THR A 79 15.13 -35.36 3.71
N ARG A 80 16.26 -36.09 3.78
CA ARG A 80 17.18 -36.20 2.64
C ARG A 80 16.52 -36.81 1.39
N ALA A 81 15.54 -37.69 1.55
CA ALA A 81 14.83 -38.30 0.44
C ALA A 81 14.00 -37.27 -0.35
N ASP A 82 13.48 -36.25 0.33
CA ASP A 82 12.66 -35.20 -0.28
C ASP A 82 13.48 -34.21 -1.12
N MET A 83 14.82 -34.22 -0.99
CA MET A 83 15.69 -33.20 -1.62
C MET A 83 15.60 -33.16 -3.15
N GLY A 84 15.26 -34.29 -3.79
CA GLY A 84 14.98 -34.33 -5.24
C GLY A 84 13.77 -33.48 -5.56
N ALA A 85 12.61 -33.85 -5.00
CA ALA A 85 11.34 -33.15 -5.21
C ALA A 85 11.40 -31.66 -4.80
N MET A 86 12.08 -31.33 -3.70
CA MET A 86 12.31 -29.94 -3.30
C MET A 86 13.05 -29.16 -4.39
N ARG A 87 14.12 -29.75 -4.96
CA ARG A 87 14.91 -29.10 -6.01
C ARG A 87 14.09 -28.91 -7.27
N ASP A 88 13.34 -29.92 -7.68
CA ASP A 88 12.54 -29.86 -8.90
C ASP A 88 11.45 -28.79 -8.79
N ARG A 89 10.76 -28.72 -7.65
CA ARG A 89 9.75 -27.69 -7.39
C ARG A 89 10.33 -26.28 -7.39
N ILE A 90 11.47 -26.06 -6.74
CA ILE A 90 12.13 -24.75 -6.71
C ILE A 90 12.62 -24.36 -8.11
N ASN A 91 13.26 -25.28 -8.84
CA ASN A 91 13.70 -25.05 -10.20
C ASN A 91 12.54 -24.71 -11.14
N ALA A 92 11.39 -25.38 -11.00
CA ALA A 92 10.21 -25.08 -11.81
C ALA A 92 9.68 -23.66 -11.55
N VAL A 93 9.70 -23.19 -10.30
CA VAL A 93 9.34 -21.79 -9.97
C VAL A 93 10.35 -20.81 -10.57
N ILE A 94 11.65 -21.10 -10.44
CA ILE A 94 12.72 -20.25 -11.01
C ILE A 94 12.60 -20.17 -12.54
N ALA A 95 12.39 -21.31 -13.20
CA ALA A 95 12.24 -21.36 -14.66
C ALA A 95 11.08 -20.49 -15.14
N ARG A 96 9.90 -20.58 -14.49
CA ARG A 96 8.76 -19.71 -14.81
C ARG A 96 9.04 -18.23 -14.55
N GLY A 97 9.83 -17.90 -13.53
CA GLY A 97 10.15 -16.51 -13.21
C GLY A 97 11.24 -15.89 -14.09
N LEU A 98 12.02 -16.70 -14.78
CA LEU A 98 13.09 -16.27 -15.70
C LEU A 98 12.70 -16.38 -17.17
N ASP A 99 11.53 -16.94 -17.46
CA ASP A 99 10.99 -17.04 -18.81
C ASP A 99 10.69 -15.62 -19.33
N PRO A 100 11.37 -15.16 -20.41
CA PRO A 100 11.16 -13.82 -20.95
C PRO A 100 9.77 -13.64 -21.57
N ASP A 101 9.10 -14.74 -21.92
CA ASP A 101 7.76 -14.73 -22.52
C ASP A 101 6.66 -14.90 -21.45
N ALA A 102 7.03 -14.97 -20.16
CA ALA A 102 6.06 -15.11 -19.09
C ALA A 102 5.17 -13.86 -18.96
N GLU A 103 3.87 -14.05 -19.17
CA GLU A 103 2.90 -12.99 -18.95
C GLU A 103 2.64 -12.73 -17.46
N PRO A 104 2.50 -11.47 -17.03
CA PRO A 104 2.14 -11.15 -15.65
C PRO A 104 0.77 -11.71 -15.28
N MET A 105 0.68 -12.47 -14.18
CA MET A 105 -0.59 -13.02 -13.71
C MET A 105 -1.23 -12.12 -12.65
N VAL A 106 -2.48 -11.70 -12.89
CA VAL A 106 -3.28 -10.95 -11.90
C VAL A 106 -3.61 -11.84 -10.71
N ASN A 107 -3.35 -11.34 -9.50
CA ASN A 107 -3.69 -12.02 -8.25
C ASN A 107 -3.88 -11.04 -7.08
N ASP A 108 -4.23 -11.55 -5.91
CA ASP A 108 -4.50 -10.75 -4.70
C ASP A 108 -3.32 -9.91 -4.21
N ALA A 109 -2.08 -10.25 -4.58
CA ALA A 109 -0.89 -9.49 -4.21
C ALA A 109 -0.70 -8.23 -5.07
N CYS A 110 -1.35 -8.14 -6.24
CA CYS A 110 -1.25 -6.98 -7.13
C CYS A 110 -1.61 -5.65 -6.43
N LYS A 111 -2.49 -5.68 -5.41
CA LYS A 111 -2.86 -4.48 -4.63
C LYS A 111 -1.72 -3.86 -3.80
N TYR A 112 -0.60 -4.57 -3.68
CA TYR A 112 0.62 -4.12 -3.01
C TYR A 112 1.81 -3.98 -3.98
N CYS A 113 1.56 -4.08 -5.29
CA CYS A 113 2.61 -4.00 -6.30
C CYS A 113 2.89 -2.54 -6.65
N ASP A 114 4.15 -2.12 -6.49
CA ASP A 114 4.56 -0.76 -6.86
C ASP A 114 4.49 -0.50 -8.37
N GLN A 115 4.55 -1.56 -9.19
CA GLN A 115 4.49 -1.50 -10.65
C GLN A 115 3.05 -1.66 -11.20
N LEU A 116 2.03 -1.56 -10.34
CA LEU A 116 0.64 -1.81 -10.73
C LEU A 116 0.14 -0.85 -11.84
N THR A 117 0.64 0.39 -11.85
CA THR A 117 0.24 1.43 -12.81
C THR A 117 0.76 1.20 -14.23
N THR A 118 1.87 0.49 -14.38
CA THR A 118 2.51 0.19 -15.67
C THR A 118 2.33 -1.27 -16.08
N CYS A 119 1.69 -2.09 -15.24
CA CYS A 119 1.49 -3.51 -15.48
C CYS A 119 0.45 -3.77 -16.58
N PRO A 120 0.81 -4.49 -17.67
CA PRO A 120 -0.12 -4.75 -18.78
C PRO A 120 -1.31 -5.63 -18.37
N ALA A 121 -1.13 -6.55 -17.41
CA ALA A 121 -2.22 -7.41 -16.94
C ALA A 121 -3.28 -6.65 -16.13
N HIS A 122 -2.87 -5.63 -15.38
CA HIS A 122 -3.80 -4.75 -14.66
C HIS A 122 -4.62 -3.89 -15.64
N TYR A 123 -3.98 -3.40 -16.70
CA TYR A 123 -4.64 -2.64 -17.74
C TYR A 123 -5.80 -3.40 -18.40
N GLN A 124 -5.59 -4.65 -18.79
CA GLN A 124 -6.64 -5.47 -19.40
C GLN A 124 -7.86 -5.64 -18.48
N THR A 125 -7.63 -5.72 -17.18
CA THR A 125 -8.71 -5.76 -16.18
C THR A 125 -9.47 -4.42 -16.11
N ALA A 126 -8.77 -3.29 -16.16
CA ALA A 126 -9.39 -1.97 -16.22
C ALA A 126 -10.16 -1.73 -17.54
N LEU A 127 -9.64 -2.25 -18.66
CA LEU A 127 -10.28 -2.16 -19.97
C LEU A 127 -11.58 -2.94 -20.07
N ALA A 128 -11.64 -4.14 -19.47
CA ALA A 128 -12.90 -4.89 -19.39
C ALA A 128 -14.01 -4.11 -18.68
N ILE A 129 -13.64 -3.27 -17.69
CA ILE A 129 -14.57 -2.40 -16.95
C ILE A 129 -14.94 -1.14 -17.77
N ALA A 130 -14.01 -0.60 -18.56
CA ALA A 130 -14.26 0.57 -19.40
C ALA A 130 -15.07 0.25 -20.68
N GLY A 131 -14.77 -0.87 -21.34
CA GLY A 131 -15.38 -1.28 -22.61
C GLY A 131 -16.85 -1.66 -22.51
N THR A 132 -17.34 -1.97 -21.31
CA THR A 132 -18.76 -2.26 -21.06
C THR A 132 -19.65 -1.00 -21.07
N ASN A 133 -19.08 0.20 -21.09
CA ASN A 133 -19.82 1.46 -21.04
C ASN A 133 -19.70 2.33 -22.30
N GLY A 134 -19.13 1.81 -23.40
CA GLY A 134 -18.98 2.55 -24.66
C GLY A 134 -17.97 3.69 -24.64
N LEU A 135 -17.07 3.70 -23.65
CA LEU A 135 -15.99 4.69 -23.56
C LEU A 135 -14.87 4.33 -24.55
N THR A 136 -14.33 5.33 -25.25
CA THR A 136 -13.12 5.16 -26.06
C THR A 136 -11.97 4.80 -25.15
N ILE A 137 -11.45 3.60 -25.33
CA ILE A 137 -10.32 3.09 -24.57
C ILE A 137 -9.03 3.59 -25.24
N PRO A 138 -8.11 4.26 -24.52
CA PRO A 138 -6.82 4.66 -25.08
C PRO A 138 -6.03 3.44 -25.58
N ALA A 139 -5.15 3.61 -26.56
CA ALA A 139 -4.38 2.48 -27.11
C ALA A 139 -3.27 2.00 -26.16
N SER A 140 -2.77 2.89 -25.28
CA SER A 140 -1.74 2.57 -24.28
C SER A 140 -2.30 2.65 -22.87
N ALA A 141 -1.84 1.73 -22.03
CA ALA A 141 -2.11 1.66 -20.60
C ALA A 141 -1.23 2.53 -19.74
N ASN A 142 0.01 2.72 -20.20
CA ASN A 142 1.08 3.19 -19.37
C ASN A 142 1.08 4.72 -19.42
N PRO A 143 0.77 5.41 -18.31
CA PRO A 143 0.76 6.88 -18.29
C PRO A 143 2.10 7.50 -18.70
N GLU A 144 3.21 6.78 -18.51
CA GLU A 144 4.56 7.25 -18.86
C GLU A 144 4.83 7.23 -20.37
N THR A 145 4.09 6.43 -21.14
CA THR A 145 4.25 6.33 -22.60
C THR A 145 3.08 6.92 -23.37
N MET A 146 2.07 7.46 -22.69
CA MET A 146 0.93 8.13 -23.31
C MET A 146 1.35 9.46 -23.95
N THR A 147 0.85 9.73 -25.16
CA THR A 147 0.99 11.04 -25.79
C THR A 147 -0.09 12.01 -25.29
N ALA A 148 0.09 13.30 -25.54
CA ALA A 148 -0.89 14.31 -25.15
C ALA A 148 -2.25 14.09 -25.84
N GLU A 149 -2.23 13.64 -27.08
CA GLU A 149 -3.42 13.35 -27.88
C GLU A 149 -4.23 12.21 -27.26
N VAL A 150 -3.58 11.11 -26.87
CA VAL A 150 -4.23 9.97 -26.19
C VAL A 150 -4.87 10.39 -24.86
N ILE A 151 -4.24 11.33 -24.15
CA ILE A 151 -4.79 11.88 -22.91
C ILE A 151 -6.06 12.68 -23.18
N ASP A 152 -6.05 13.53 -24.22
CA ASP A 152 -7.17 14.41 -24.58
C ASP A 152 -8.36 13.65 -25.19
N GLU A 153 -8.08 12.60 -25.97
CA GLU A 153 -9.07 11.77 -26.65
C GLU A 153 -9.92 10.89 -25.71
N GLY A 154 -9.57 10.79 -24.43
CA GLY A 154 -10.44 10.12 -23.45
C GLY A 154 -9.77 9.55 -22.21
N ALA A 155 -8.45 9.38 -22.18
CA ALA A 155 -7.79 8.69 -21.06
C ALA A 155 -7.99 9.44 -19.73
N TYR A 156 -7.98 10.78 -19.75
CA TYR A 156 -8.21 11.58 -18.55
C TYR A 156 -9.62 11.41 -17.99
N GLN A 157 -10.63 11.43 -18.86
CA GLN A 157 -12.04 11.31 -18.49
C GLN A 157 -12.32 9.92 -17.90
N VAL A 158 -11.75 8.88 -18.50
CA VAL A 158 -11.82 7.50 -17.97
C VAL A 158 -11.19 7.44 -16.58
N ALA A 159 -10.01 8.03 -16.38
CA ALA A 159 -9.34 8.04 -15.08
C ALA A 159 -10.20 8.71 -13.99
N VAL A 160 -10.79 9.86 -14.28
CA VAL A 160 -11.69 10.57 -13.35
C VAL A 160 -12.93 9.74 -13.02
N MET A 161 -13.57 9.13 -14.02
CA MET A 161 -14.74 8.28 -13.80
C MET A 161 -14.41 7.06 -12.94
N MET A 162 -13.30 6.38 -13.23
CA MET A 162 -12.85 5.22 -12.45
C MET A 162 -12.51 5.61 -11.01
N GLU A 163 -11.91 6.77 -10.78
CA GLU A 163 -11.65 7.27 -9.43
C GLU A 163 -12.95 7.51 -8.64
N GLN A 164 -13.93 8.18 -9.25
CA GLN A 164 -15.21 8.45 -8.63
C GLN A 164 -15.97 7.16 -8.34
N TRP A 165 -16.00 6.22 -9.29
CA TRP A 165 -16.61 4.91 -9.11
C TRP A 165 -15.93 4.12 -7.98
N ALA A 166 -14.59 4.07 -7.96
CA ALA A 166 -13.84 3.40 -6.91
C ALA A 166 -14.13 4.00 -5.52
N ARG A 167 -14.24 5.33 -5.42
CA ARG A 167 -14.66 6.02 -4.18
C ARG A 167 -16.07 5.61 -3.76
N ALA A 168 -17.02 5.55 -4.71
CA ALA A 168 -18.40 5.15 -4.45
C ALA A 168 -18.51 3.69 -3.97
N VAL A 169 -17.81 2.76 -4.64
CA VAL A 169 -17.75 1.34 -4.24
C VAL A 169 -17.18 1.19 -2.82
N LYS A 170 -16.08 1.89 -2.50
CA LYS A 170 -15.50 1.89 -1.14
C LYS A 170 -16.49 2.41 -0.10
N LYS A 171 -17.21 3.50 -0.39
CA LYS A 171 -18.24 4.06 0.50
C LYS A 171 -19.38 3.05 0.72
N LYS A 172 -19.85 2.38 -0.34
CA LYS A 172 -20.93 1.38 -0.25
C LYS A 172 -20.49 0.14 0.52
N ALA A 173 -19.28 -0.38 0.27
CA ALA A 173 -18.72 -1.50 1.02
C ALA A 173 -18.57 -1.18 2.52
N LYS A 174 -18.20 0.07 2.84
CA LYS A 174 -18.17 0.53 4.24
C LYS A 174 -19.57 0.50 4.87
N SER A 175 -20.59 1.01 4.19
CA SER A 175 -21.98 0.95 4.69
C SER A 175 -22.42 -0.48 4.99
N PHE A 176 -22.15 -1.45 4.11
CA PHE A 176 -22.45 -2.85 4.41
C PHE A 176 -21.72 -3.36 5.65
N SER A 177 -20.46 -2.94 5.85
CA SER A 177 -19.70 -3.31 7.04
C SER A 177 -20.25 -2.66 8.31
N ASP A 178 -20.70 -1.39 8.22
CA ASP A 178 -21.38 -0.68 9.32
C ASP A 178 -22.70 -1.39 9.68
N ASP A 179 -23.38 -1.99 8.71
CA ASP A 179 -24.60 -2.83 8.88
C ASP A 179 -24.28 -4.27 9.33
N GLY A 180 -23.02 -4.60 9.61
CA GLY A 180 -22.59 -5.90 10.15
C GLY A 180 -22.21 -6.96 9.11
N HIS A 181 -22.21 -6.66 7.82
CA HIS A 181 -21.80 -7.59 6.77
C HIS A 181 -20.29 -7.89 6.81
N GLN A 182 -19.91 -9.16 6.70
CA GLN A 182 -18.52 -9.60 6.62
C GLN A 182 -18.14 -10.03 5.20
N PHE A 183 -17.25 -9.27 4.57
CA PHE A 183 -16.71 -9.62 3.26
C PHE A 183 -15.64 -10.71 3.37
N LYS A 184 -15.62 -11.64 2.43
CA LYS A 184 -14.57 -12.68 2.33
C LYS A 184 -13.17 -12.08 2.11
N THR A 185 -13.09 -11.00 1.33
CA THR A 185 -11.82 -10.40 0.86
C THR A 185 -11.44 -9.11 1.57
N LEU A 186 -12.36 -8.49 2.31
CA LEU A 186 -12.13 -7.22 3.03
C LEU A 186 -12.20 -7.45 4.53
N LYS A 187 -11.29 -6.82 5.27
CA LYS A 187 -11.31 -6.83 6.74
C LYS A 187 -11.50 -5.42 7.25
N VAL A 188 -12.51 -5.25 8.10
CA VAL A 188 -12.67 -4.02 8.89
C VAL A 188 -11.48 -3.91 9.84
N ARG A 189 -10.88 -2.73 9.90
CA ARG A 189 -9.82 -2.44 10.86
C ARG A 189 -10.19 -1.19 11.62
N GLU A 190 -10.02 -1.24 12.92
CA GLU A 190 -10.03 -0.04 13.74
C GLU A 190 -8.79 0.80 13.41
N ARG A 191 -9.03 2.07 13.13
CA ARG A 191 -7.98 3.07 13.05
C ARG A 191 -8.12 3.95 14.27
N SER A 192 -7.12 3.97 15.14
CA SER A 192 -7.06 4.96 16.20
C SER A 192 -7.02 6.34 15.54
N ASN A 193 -8.01 7.17 15.83
CA ASN A 193 -7.95 8.57 15.44
C ASN A 193 -6.78 9.22 16.20
N PRO A 194 -6.04 10.14 15.58
CA PRO A 194 -5.07 10.94 16.32
C PRO A 194 -5.79 11.63 17.48
N ALA A 195 -5.13 11.68 18.64
CA ALA A 195 -5.65 12.38 19.81
C ALA A 195 -5.96 13.83 19.43
N ARG A 196 -7.10 14.34 19.90
CA ARG A 196 -7.53 15.73 19.70
C ARG A 196 -7.64 16.40 21.04
N PHE A 197 -7.32 17.69 21.10
CA PHE A 197 -7.68 18.50 22.26
C PHE A 197 -9.20 18.57 22.38
N LYS A 198 -9.71 18.48 23.60
CA LYS A 198 -11.15 18.62 23.88
C LYS A 198 -11.62 20.05 23.62
N ASP A 199 -10.78 21.01 24.02
CA ASP A 199 -10.94 22.44 23.78
C ASP A 199 -9.59 23.00 23.33
N ASN A 200 -9.54 23.51 22.10
CA ASN A 200 -8.31 24.05 21.53
C ASN A 200 -7.89 25.37 22.21
N ALA A 201 -8.84 26.17 22.68
CA ALA A 201 -8.54 27.46 23.30
C ALA A 201 -7.98 27.26 24.71
N ASP A 202 -8.58 26.37 25.49
CA ASP A 202 -8.05 25.98 26.82
C ASP A 202 -6.68 25.31 26.70
N ALA A 203 -6.52 24.37 25.76
CA ALA A 203 -5.23 23.72 25.51
C ALA A 203 -4.12 24.73 25.15
N LEU A 204 -4.40 25.68 24.25
CA LEU A 204 -3.44 26.72 23.89
C LEU A 204 -3.04 27.57 25.09
N ARG A 205 -4.01 27.99 25.92
CA ARG A 205 -3.73 28.78 27.13
C ARG A 205 -2.83 28.00 28.10
N GLN A 206 -3.17 26.75 28.38
CA GLN A 206 -2.40 25.93 29.32
C GLN A 206 -0.99 25.64 28.81
N LEU A 207 -0.83 25.33 27.52
CA LEU A 207 0.48 25.06 26.93
C LEU A 207 1.41 26.29 27.04
N LEU A 208 0.89 27.49 26.81
CA LEU A 208 1.65 28.73 26.96
C LEU A 208 2.00 29.09 28.42
N THR A 209 1.42 28.42 29.42
CA THR A 209 1.84 28.61 30.83
C THR A 209 3.09 27.81 31.21
N VAL A 210 3.38 26.74 30.47
CA VAL A 210 4.48 25.79 30.77
C VAL A 210 5.53 25.72 29.66
N SER A 211 5.35 26.46 28.57
CA SER A 211 6.22 26.48 27.39
C SER A 211 6.14 27.82 26.68
N ASP A 212 7.16 28.16 25.89
CA ASP A 212 7.15 29.38 25.09
C ASP A 212 6.31 29.26 23.81
N ILE A 213 6.03 30.42 23.21
CA ILE A 213 5.19 30.52 22.03
C ILE A 213 5.80 29.84 20.80
N ASP A 214 7.13 29.78 20.67
CA ASP A 214 7.81 29.20 19.52
C ASP A 214 7.70 27.66 19.55
N LEU A 215 7.89 27.07 20.72
CA LEU A 215 7.73 25.63 20.93
C LEU A 215 6.29 25.18 20.69
N VAL A 216 5.32 25.96 21.16
CA VAL A 216 3.89 25.67 20.94
C VAL A 216 3.51 25.89 19.47
N ALA A 217 4.01 26.95 18.83
CA ALA A 217 3.75 27.26 17.42
C ALA A 217 4.26 26.16 16.48
N ALA A 218 5.39 25.51 16.80
CA ALA A 218 5.92 24.38 16.02
C ALA A 218 4.94 23.19 15.90
N GLY A 219 4.00 23.06 16.85
CA GLY A 219 2.98 22.01 16.87
C GLY A 219 1.60 22.41 16.35
N ILE A 220 1.40 23.68 15.97
CA ILE A 220 0.11 24.24 15.57
C ILE A 220 0.06 24.46 14.06
N THR A 221 -1.08 24.13 13.45
CA THR A 221 -1.35 24.48 12.04
C THR A 221 -2.53 25.45 11.98
N PHE A 222 -2.28 26.66 11.48
CA PHE A 222 -3.33 27.62 11.19
C PHE A 222 -3.95 27.31 9.82
N HIS A 223 -5.28 27.23 9.76
CA HIS A 223 -6.01 27.01 8.50
C HIS A 223 -6.80 28.28 8.15
N PRO A 224 -6.27 29.18 7.30
CA PRO A 224 -6.81 30.53 7.11
C PRO A 224 -8.31 30.55 6.81
N LYS A 225 -8.79 29.67 5.92
CA LYS A 225 -10.23 29.56 5.60
C LYS A 225 -11.12 29.20 6.79
N LYS A 226 -10.63 28.37 7.73
CA LYS A 226 -11.40 27.97 8.90
C LYS A 226 -11.41 29.07 9.96
N LEU A 227 -10.29 29.80 10.09
CA LEU A 227 -10.21 30.97 10.96
C LEU A 227 -11.15 32.07 10.45
N MET A 228 -11.11 32.35 9.15
CA MET A 228 -12.02 33.31 8.53
C MET A 228 -13.48 32.92 8.76
N ALA A 229 -13.88 31.68 8.47
CA ALA A 229 -15.23 31.21 8.71
C ALA A 229 -15.68 31.31 10.19
N ALA A 230 -14.75 31.14 11.13
CA ALA A 230 -15.05 31.30 12.56
C ALA A 230 -15.28 32.76 12.94
N VAL A 231 -14.55 33.69 12.32
CA VAL A 231 -14.75 35.14 12.52
C VAL A 231 -16.04 35.60 11.82
N GLU A 232 -16.32 35.14 10.61
CA GLU A 232 -17.58 35.40 9.89
C GLU A 232 -18.80 34.97 10.71
N ALA A 233 -18.71 33.82 11.38
CA ALA A 233 -19.78 33.30 12.22
C ALA A 233 -20.12 34.19 13.44
N THR A 234 -19.26 35.15 13.79
CA THR A 234 -19.56 36.12 14.86
C THR A 234 -20.58 37.19 14.44
N GLY A 235 -20.72 37.43 13.13
CA GLY A 235 -21.61 38.47 12.58
C GLY A 235 -21.13 39.90 12.79
N ASP A 236 -19.94 40.11 13.37
CA ASP A 236 -19.35 41.43 13.59
C ASP A 236 -18.59 41.89 12.32
N GLU A 237 -19.22 42.75 11.53
CA GLU A 237 -18.66 43.27 10.27
C GLU A 237 -17.33 44.01 10.45
N SER A 238 -17.13 44.68 11.60
CA SER A 238 -15.86 45.38 11.87
C SER A 238 -14.75 44.36 12.12
N LEU A 239 -15.01 43.37 12.97
CA LEU A 239 -14.05 42.31 13.27
C LEU A 239 -13.70 41.51 12.02
N ILE A 240 -14.69 41.17 11.19
CA ILE A 240 -14.49 40.45 9.93
C ILE A 240 -13.50 41.23 9.05
N LYS A 241 -13.75 42.52 8.84
CA LYS A 241 -12.92 43.37 7.98
C LYS A 241 -11.48 43.52 8.49
N ASP A 242 -11.32 43.75 9.80
CA ASP A 242 -10.01 43.87 10.42
C ASP A 242 -9.23 42.56 10.33
N PHE A 243 -9.93 41.43 10.51
CA PHE A 243 -9.33 40.10 10.40
C PHE A 243 -8.94 39.72 8.97
N GLU A 244 -9.71 40.12 7.96
CA GLU A 244 -9.35 39.96 6.54
C GLU A 244 -8.06 40.70 6.20
N VAL A 245 -7.94 41.95 6.65
CA VAL A 245 -6.73 42.76 6.44
C VAL A 245 -5.54 42.08 7.11
N LEU A 246 -5.68 41.66 8.37
CA LEU A 246 -4.61 40.97 9.10
C LEU A 246 -4.20 39.68 8.38
N LEU A 247 -5.13 38.80 8.01
CA LEU A 247 -4.83 37.58 7.26
C LEU A 247 -4.11 37.90 5.94
N GLY A 248 -4.52 38.95 5.23
CA GLY A 248 -3.86 39.39 4.00
C GLY A 248 -2.40 39.81 4.20
N THR A 249 -2.04 40.37 5.36
CA THR A 249 -0.64 40.72 5.69
C THR A 249 0.22 39.52 6.09
N LEU A 250 -0.40 38.48 6.66
CA LEU A 250 0.29 37.29 7.16
C LEU A 250 0.44 36.18 6.11
N MET A 251 -0.38 36.22 5.05
CA MET A 251 -0.36 35.25 3.98
C MET A 251 0.55 35.71 2.85
N GLU A 252 1.40 34.81 2.36
CA GLU A 252 2.04 35.03 1.06
C GLU A 252 0.95 35.18 -0.01
N PRO A 253 1.08 36.13 -0.94
CA PRO A 253 0.12 36.31 -2.02
C PRO A 253 -0.04 34.97 -2.72
N ALA A 254 -1.27 34.44 -2.70
CA ALA A 254 -1.58 33.16 -3.31
C ALA A 254 -0.97 33.17 -4.71
N SER A 255 0.01 32.29 -4.94
CA SER A 255 0.52 32.08 -6.28
C SER A 255 -0.67 31.59 -7.09
N LYS A 256 -1.35 32.49 -7.82
CA LYS A 256 -2.16 32.08 -8.96
C LYS A 256 -1.20 31.25 -9.79
N THR A 257 -1.44 29.95 -9.79
CA THR A 257 -0.55 28.88 -10.25
C THR A 257 0.33 29.43 -11.36
N ALA A 258 1.64 29.56 -11.13
CA ALA A 258 2.56 30.10 -12.13
C ALA A 258 2.37 29.44 -13.50
N TYR A 259 1.94 28.18 -13.49
CA TYR A 259 1.43 27.40 -14.63
C TYR A 259 0.29 28.09 -15.42
N LEU A 260 -0.81 28.49 -14.79
CA LEU A 260 -1.95 29.13 -15.48
C LEU A 260 -1.59 30.49 -16.07
N ALA A 261 -0.72 31.24 -15.39
CA ALA A 261 -0.20 32.52 -15.89
C ALA A 261 0.73 32.30 -17.11
N ALA A 262 1.64 31.32 -17.03
CA ALA A 262 2.55 30.97 -18.12
C ALA A 262 1.83 30.40 -19.35
N VAL A 263 0.78 29.60 -19.15
CA VAL A 263 -0.06 29.06 -20.24
C VAL A 263 -0.80 30.20 -20.95
N LYS A 264 -1.47 31.10 -20.21
CA LYS A 264 -2.18 32.25 -20.79
C LYS A 264 -1.23 33.21 -21.53
N ALA A 265 -0.04 33.46 -21.00
CA ALA A 265 0.96 34.30 -21.67
C ALA A 265 1.38 33.74 -23.04
N ARG A 266 1.47 32.41 -23.17
CA ARG A 266 1.80 31.74 -24.44
C ARG A 266 0.63 31.68 -25.43
N THR A 267 -0.61 31.56 -24.94
CA THR A 267 -1.79 31.54 -25.83
C THR A 267 -2.11 32.90 -26.44
N HIS A 268 -1.69 34.00 -25.80
CA HIS A 268 -1.86 35.36 -26.32
C HIS A 268 -0.77 35.83 -27.30
N GLN A 269 0.32 35.07 -27.48
CA GLN A 269 1.36 35.39 -28.48
C GLN A 269 1.08 34.79 -29.87
N HIS A 270 0.00 34.02 -30.03
CA HIS A 270 -0.40 33.36 -31.29
C HIS A 270 -1.82 33.72 -31.77
N LYS A 271 -2.35 34.86 -31.33
CA LYS A 271 -3.51 35.53 -31.96
C LYS A 271 -3.06 36.89 -32.49
#